data_AF-A0A928PS34-F1
#
_entry.id   AF-A0A928PS34-F1
#
_cell.length_a   1.000
_cell.length_b   1.000
_cell.length_c   1.000
_cell.angle_alpha   90.00
_cell.angle_beta   90.00
_cell.angle_gamma   90.00
#
_symmetry.space_group_name_H-M   'P 1'
#
loop_
_entity.id
_entity.type
_entity.pdbx_description
1 polymer ?
#
loop_
_entity_poly.entity_id
_entity_poly.type
_entity_poly.pdbx_seq_one_letter_code
_entity_poly.pdbx_strand_id
1 'polypeptide(L)'
;MATRVAINGFGRIGRLAFRQMFGAEGYEVVAINDLTSPKMLAHLLKYDSAQGRYNHEVEADDTSITVDGTKIEILAEKDPANLPWAKIGVDVVLECTGFFASKEKSQAHINAGAKKVVISAPAGNDLPTVVFGVNQGILKADDTIISAASCTTNCLAPMAKALNDYAAIQSGIMTTVHAYTGDQMILDGPHRKGDLRRARAGAANIVPNSTGAAKAIGLVIPELNG
;
A
#
# COMPACT_ATOMS: atom_id res chain seq x y z
N MET A 1 -9.85 22.40 -3.14
CA MET A 1 -9.13 21.77 -4.28
C MET A 1 -8.92 20.31 -3.95
N ALA A 2 -9.01 19.42 -4.93
CA ALA A 2 -8.74 18.00 -4.73
C ALA A 2 -7.26 17.76 -4.44
N THR A 3 -6.95 16.77 -3.62
CA THR A 3 -5.59 16.30 -3.38
C THR A 3 -5.11 15.53 -4.60
N ARG A 4 -3.99 15.95 -5.20
CA ARG A 4 -3.41 15.32 -6.39
C ARG A 4 -2.57 14.11 -5.97
N VAL A 5 -3.02 12.92 -6.30
CA VAL A 5 -2.43 11.65 -5.87
C VAL A 5 -1.71 10.98 -7.03
N ALA A 6 -0.50 10.51 -6.80
CA ALA A 6 0.18 9.57 -7.68
C ALA A 6 0.28 8.19 -7.01
N ILE A 7 0.21 7.12 -7.79
CA ILE A 7 0.32 5.74 -7.28
C ILE A 7 1.60 5.13 -7.83
N ASN A 8 2.54 4.75 -6.96
CA ASN A 8 3.74 4.02 -7.35
C ASN A 8 3.55 2.52 -7.10
N GLY A 9 3.54 1.71 -8.15
CA GLY A 9 3.22 0.29 -8.13
C GLY A 9 1.73 0.02 -8.28
N PHE A 10 1.32 -0.39 -9.47
CA PHE A 10 -0.08 -0.67 -9.81
C PHE A 10 -0.43 -2.16 -9.61
N GLY A 11 0.06 -2.70 -8.49
CA GLY A 11 -0.25 -4.04 -7.99
C GLY A 11 -1.64 -4.13 -7.36
N ARG A 12 -1.84 -5.11 -6.48
CA ARG A 12 -3.13 -5.32 -5.79
C ARG A 12 -3.61 -4.06 -5.05
N ILE A 13 -2.77 -3.49 -4.19
CA ILE A 13 -3.15 -2.32 -3.38
C ILE A 13 -3.30 -1.09 -4.27
N GLY A 14 -2.35 -0.81 -5.17
CA GLY A 14 -2.42 0.34 -6.07
C GLY A 14 -3.69 0.37 -6.92
N ARG A 15 -4.10 -0.76 -7.51
CA ARG A 15 -5.35 -0.83 -8.30
C ARG A 15 -6.59 -0.63 -7.44
N LEU A 16 -6.65 -1.23 -6.25
CA LEU A 16 -7.82 -1.08 -5.37
C LEU A 16 -7.90 0.33 -4.78
N ALA A 17 -6.76 0.95 -4.46
CA ALA A 17 -6.69 2.34 -4.06
C ALA A 17 -7.19 3.26 -5.20
N PHE A 18 -6.80 3.00 -6.45
CA PHE A 18 -7.34 3.70 -7.61
C PHE A 18 -8.87 3.54 -7.70
N ARG A 19 -9.39 2.30 -7.63
CA ARG A 19 -10.84 2.05 -7.68
C ARG A 19 -11.62 2.76 -6.57
N GLN A 20 -11.01 2.98 -5.40
CA GLN A 20 -11.64 3.71 -4.28
C GLN A 20 -11.57 5.23 -4.45
N MET A 21 -10.51 5.75 -5.08
CA MET A 21 -10.30 7.20 -5.25
C MET A 21 -10.92 7.76 -6.53
N PHE A 22 -11.03 6.95 -7.59
CA PHE A 22 -11.54 7.42 -8.87
C PHE A 22 -13.01 7.86 -8.75
N GLY A 23 -13.27 9.14 -9.01
CA GLY A 23 -14.59 9.76 -8.86
C GLY A 23 -14.97 10.11 -7.42
N ALA A 24 -14.13 9.80 -6.42
CA ALA A 24 -14.37 10.19 -5.03
C ALA A 24 -14.07 11.69 -4.81
N GLU A 25 -14.89 12.36 -4.02
CA GLU A 25 -14.68 13.77 -3.68
C GLU A 25 -13.36 13.95 -2.92
N GLY A 26 -12.60 14.99 -3.28
CA GLY A 26 -11.36 15.36 -2.58
C GLY A 26 -10.08 14.71 -3.12
N TYR A 27 -10.16 13.82 -4.11
CA TYR A 27 -9.01 13.16 -4.72
C TYR A 27 -8.99 13.30 -6.24
N GLU A 28 -7.79 13.43 -6.79
CA GLU A 28 -7.53 13.38 -8.23
C GLU A 28 -6.31 12.48 -8.45
N VAL A 29 -6.48 11.31 -9.07
CA VAL A 29 -5.33 10.46 -9.41
C VAL A 29 -4.71 10.98 -10.71
N VAL A 30 -3.54 11.59 -10.59
CA VAL A 30 -2.91 12.35 -11.69
C VAL A 30 -1.87 11.54 -12.47
N ALA A 31 -1.31 10.49 -11.85
CA ALA A 31 -0.36 9.60 -12.51
C ALA A 31 -0.27 8.26 -11.79
N ILE A 32 0.10 7.23 -12.54
CA ILE A 32 0.45 5.91 -12.04
C ILE A 32 1.84 5.57 -12.56
N ASN A 33 2.73 5.09 -11.69
CA ASN A 33 4.03 4.53 -12.12
C ASN A 33 4.04 3.02 -11.91
N ASP A 34 4.37 2.25 -12.94
CA ASP A 34 4.61 0.81 -12.87
C ASP A 34 5.52 0.36 -14.01
N LEU A 35 6.27 -0.72 -13.82
CA LEU A 35 7.21 -1.23 -14.82
C LEU A 35 6.53 -2.02 -15.95
N THR A 36 5.20 -2.11 -15.93
CA THR A 36 4.38 -2.90 -16.84
C THR A 36 3.70 -2.00 -17.89
N SER A 37 3.37 -2.53 -19.06
CA SER A 37 2.70 -1.76 -20.12
C SER A 37 1.28 -1.30 -19.74
N PRO A 38 0.84 -0.11 -20.21
CA PRO A 38 -0.50 0.42 -19.91
C PRO A 38 -1.63 -0.55 -20.30
N LYS A 39 -1.49 -1.26 -21.42
CA LYS A 39 -2.45 -2.28 -21.87
C LYS A 39 -2.67 -3.39 -20.83
N MET A 40 -1.60 -3.88 -20.22
CA MET A 40 -1.68 -4.90 -19.18
C MET A 40 -2.28 -4.32 -17.89
N LEU A 41 -1.85 -3.13 -17.49
CA LEU A 41 -2.40 -2.44 -16.32
C LEU A 41 -3.91 -2.17 -16.46
N ALA A 42 -4.37 -1.71 -17.62
CA ALA A 42 -5.79 -1.52 -17.92
C ALA A 42 -6.56 -2.85 -17.85
N HIS A 43 -6.01 -3.93 -18.41
CA HIS A 43 -6.63 -5.25 -18.31
C HIS A 43 -6.79 -5.70 -16.85
N LEU A 44 -5.73 -5.56 -16.04
CA LEU A 44 -5.75 -5.90 -14.62
C LEU A 44 -6.61 -4.97 -13.77
N LEU A 45 -6.86 -3.74 -14.22
CA LEU A 45 -7.82 -2.82 -13.61
C LEU A 45 -9.24 -3.23 -13.94
N LYS A 46 -9.54 -3.64 -15.19
CA LYS A 46 -10.88 -4.09 -15.62
C LYS A 46 -11.32 -5.37 -14.94
N TYR A 47 -10.42 -6.35 -14.85
CA TYR A 47 -10.75 -7.70 -14.41
C TYR A 47 -9.97 -8.07 -13.16
N ASP A 48 -10.69 -8.19 -12.04
CA ASP A 48 -10.12 -8.62 -10.77
C ASP A 48 -10.82 -9.89 -10.29
N SER A 49 -10.07 -10.98 -10.14
CA SER A 49 -10.62 -12.29 -9.76
C SER A 49 -11.28 -12.31 -8.39
N ALA A 50 -10.81 -11.47 -7.45
CA ALA A 50 -11.32 -11.43 -6.08
C ALA A 50 -12.27 -10.25 -5.83
N GLN A 51 -12.07 -9.13 -6.54
CA GLN A 51 -12.79 -7.87 -6.32
C GLN A 51 -13.78 -7.54 -7.45
N GLY A 52 -14.00 -8.50 -8.36
CA GLY A 52 -14.94 -8.37 -9.46
C GLY A 52 -14.47 -7.44 -10.60
N ARG A 53 -15.33 -7.35 -11.62
CA ARG A 53 -15.13 -6.43 -12.75
C ARG A 53 -15.22 -4.98 -12.27
N TYR A 54 -14.37 -4.12 -12.81
CA TYR A 54 -14.48 -2.69 -12.56
C TYR A 54 -15.61 -2.11 -13.41
N ASN A 55 -16.58 -1.45 -12.77
CA ASN A 55 -17.79 -0.95 -13.42
C ASN A 55 -17.57 0.43 -14.07
N HIS A 56 -16.49 0.55 -14.82
CA HIS A 56 -16.12 1.75 -15.58
C HIS A 56 -15.59 1.34 -16.95
N GLU A 57 -15.73 2.21 -17.92
CA GLU A 57 -15.07 2.04 -19.20
C GLU A 57 -13.58 2.28 -19.02
N VAL A 58 -12.76 1.30 -19.41
CA VAL A 58 -11.30 1.39 -19.30
C VAL A 58 -10.66 1.02 -20.62
N GLU A 59 -9.89 1.96 -21.13
CA GLU A 59 -9.10 1.87 -22.35
C GLU A 59 -7.63 2.20 -22.06
N ALA A 60 -6.74 1.83 -22.97
CA ALA A 60 -5.32 2.17 -22.88
C ALA A 60 -4.77 2.53 -24.25
N ASP A 61 -3.84 3.48 -24.26
CA ASP A 61 -2.94 3.73 -25.37
C ASP A 61 -1.50 3.34 -24.95
N ASP A 62 -0.50 3.79 -25.70
CA ASP A 62 0.89 3.43 -25.45
C ASP A 62 1.48 4.03 -24.17
N THR A 63 0.88 5.09 -23.62
CA THR A 63 1.43 5.86 -22.49
C THR A 63 0.43 6.12 -21.36
N SER A 64 -0.81 5.67 -21.47
CA SER A 64 -1.86 6.03 -20.53
C SER A 64 -2.96 4.97 -20.40
N ILE A 65 -3.75 5.11 -19.35
CA ILE A 65 -5.05 4.46 -19.19
C ILE A 65 -6.11 5.56 -19.18
N THR A 66 -7.21 5.36 -19.90
CA THR A 66 -8.38 6.24 -19.84
C THR A 66 -9.51 5.52 -19.13
N VAL A 67 -10.07 6.15 -18.09
CA VAL A 67 -11.20 5.62 -17.31
C VAL A 67 -12.35 6.62 -17.40
N ASP A 68 -13.50 6.21 -17.94
CA ASP A 68 -14.67 7.09 -18.18
C ASP A 68 -14.28 8.44 -18.81
N GLY A 69 -13.47 8.41 -19.86
CA GLY A 69 -12.96 9.61 -20.56
C GLY A 69 -11.87 10.39 -19.83
N THR A 70 -11.55 10.06 -18.58
CA THR A 70 -10.44 10.68 -17.83
C THR A 70 -9.14 9.97 -18.15
N LYS A 71 -8.19 10.68 -18.76
CA LYS A 71 -6.87 10.15 -19.14
C LYS A 71 -5.88 10.24 -17.97
N ILE A 72 -5.29 9.12 -17.58
CA ILE A 72 -4.26 9.01 -16.53
C ILE A 72 -2.95 8.53 -17.15
N GLU A 73 -1.90 9.33 -16.99
CA GLU A 73 -0.57 9.00 -17.48
C GLU A 73 0.02 7.79 -16.74
N ILE A 74 0.56 6.84 -17.51
CA ILE A 74 1.33 5.72 -16.99
C ILE A 74 2.81 5.99 -17.21
N LEU A 75 3.52 6.12 -16.11
CA LEU A 75 4.97 6.25 -16.05
C LEU A 75 5.59 4.87 -15.87
N ALA A 76 6.78 4.66 -16.43
CA ALA A 76 7.51 3.39 -16.37
C ALA A 76 8.96 3.61 -15.89
N GLU A 77 9.10 4.27 -14.74
CA GLU A 77 10.38 4.61 -14.14
C GLU A 77 10.68 3.70 -12.94
N LYS A 78 11.91 3.18 -12.89
CA LYS A 78 12.37 2.25 -11.85
C LYS A 78 12.92 2.97 -10.63
N ASP A 79 13.55 4.12 -10.83
CA ASP A 79 14.07 4.95 -9.74
C ASP A 79 13.11 6.11 -9.45
N PRO A 80 12.43 6.10 -8.28
CA PRO A 80 11.45 7.14 -7.96
C PRO A 80 11.99 8.57 -7.94
N ALA A 81 13.31 8.76 -7.83
CA ALA A 81 13.93 10.08 -7.88
C ALA A 81 13.84 10.74 -9.27
N ASN A 82 13.66 9.94 -10.34
CA ASN A 82 13.54 10.43 -11.72
C ASN A 82 12.09 10.74 -12.13
N LEU A 83 11.11 10.48 -11.26
CA LEU A 83 9.71 10.71 -11.57
C LEU A 83 9.37 12.22 -11.60
N PRO A 84 8.49 12.67 -12.50
CA PRO A 84 8.22 14.10 -12.71
C PRO A 84 7.20 14.68 -11.70
N TRP A 85 7.26 14.29 -10.42
CA TRP A 85 6.24 14.65 -9.42
C TRP A 85 6.08 16.16 -9.23
N ALA A 86 7.19 16.91 -9.20
CA ALA A 86 7.16 18.38 -9.16
C ALA A 86 6.40 18.95 -10.37
N LYS A 87 6.70 18.45 -11.57
CA LYS A 87 6.17 18.97 -12.84
C LYS A 87 4.66 18.78 -12.96
N ILE A 88 4.15 17.65 -12.47
CA ILE A 88 2.71 17.32 -12.54
C ILE A 88 1.94 17.71 -11.26
N GLY A 89 2.64 18.32 -10.29
CA GLY A 89 2.05 18.85 -9.06
C GLY A 89 1.48 17.77 -8.15
N VAL A 90 2.23 16.70 -7.86
CA VAL A 90 1.79 15.63 -6.94
C VAL A 90 1.83 16.12 -5.49
N ASP A 91 0.68 16.03 -4.81
CA ASP A 91 0.61 16.30 -3.38
C ASP A 91 1.01 15.06 -2.57
N VAL A 92 0.48 13.89 -2.92
CA VAL A 92 0.71 12.64 -2.17
C VAL A 92 1.05 11.50 -3.12
N VAL A 93 2.11 10.77 -2.82
CA VAL A 93 2.39 9.46 -3.45
C VAL A 93 1.88 8.35 -2.56
N LEU A 94 1.12 7.42 -3.12
CA LEU A 94 0.87 6.11 -2.52
C LEU A 94 1.97 5.14 -2.96
N GLU A 95 2.89 4.81 -2.06
CA GLU A 95 3.96 3.84 -2.31
C GLU A 95 3.45 2.41 -2.09
N CYS A 96 3.20 1.72 -3.21
CA CYS A 96 2.51 0.43 -3.30
C CYS A 96 3.35 -0.67 -3.94
N THR A 97 4.63 -0.43 -4.21
CA THR A 97 5.53 -1.41 -4.84
C THR A 97 6.04 -2.44 -3.82
N GLY A 98 6.16 -2.03 -2.55
CA GLY A 98 6.81 -2.81 -1.49
C GLY A 98 8.34 -2.79 -1.55
N PHE A 99 8.96 -2.15 -2.55
CA PHE A 99 10.42 -2.02 -2.65
C PHE A 99 10.97 -0.81 -1.89
N PHE A 100 10.19 0.27 -1.79
CA PHE A 100 10.54 1.53 -1.14
C PHE A 100 9.91 1.68 0.26
N ALA A 101 9.63 0.54 0.93
CA ALA A 101 9.00 0.49 2.25
C ALA A 101 9.97 0.83 3.42
N SER A 102 10.59 2.01 3.36
CA SER A 102 11.31 2.66 4.46
C SER A 102 11.35 4.16 4.25
N LYS A 103 11.62 4.93 5.31
CA LYS A 103 11.78 6.39 5.23
C LYS A 103 12.82 6.79 4.19
N GLU A 104 14.02 6.22 4.31
CA GLU A 104 15.17 6.49 3.46
C GLU A 104 14.85 6.24 1.98
N LYS A 105 14.21 5.10 1.66
CA LYS A 105 13.90 4.76 0.28
C LYS A 105 12.76 5.61 -0.29
N SER A 106 11.73 5.87 0.51
CA SER A 106 10.61 6.70 0.10
C SER A 106 10.98 8.18 -0.06
N GLN A 107 12.11 8.63 0.51
CA GLN A 107 12.65 9.97 0.30
C GLN A 107 12.88 10.30 -1.18
N ALA A 108 13.11 9.28 -2.02
CA ALA A 108 13.25 9.46 -3.46
C ALA A 108 12.02 10.15 -4.10
N HIS A 109 10.79 9.87 -3.62
CA HIS A 109 9.58 10.55 -4.09
C HIS A 109 9.52 12.03 -3.69
N ILE A 110 9.95 12.34 -2.48
CA ILE A 110 10.03 13.73 -2.00
C ILE A 110 11.07 14.50 -2.81
N ASN A 111 12.22 13.87 -3.10
CA ASN A 111 13.28 14.46 -3.93
C ASN A 111 12.81 14.72 -5.37
N ALA A 112 11.96 13.84 -5.91
CA ALA A 112 11.27 14.03 -7.20
C ALA A 112 10.18 15.11 -7.18
N GLY A 113 9.85 15.65 -6.00
CA GLY A 113 8.98 16.81 -5.80
C GLY A 113 7.55 16.52 -5.35
N ALA A 114 7.24 15.29 -4.93
CA ALA A 114 6.00 15.03 -4.22
C ALA A 114 6.03 15.70 -2.83
N LYS A 115 4.90 16.22 -2.34
CA LYS A 115 4.87 16.87 -1.01
C LYS A 115 4.87 15.86 0.14
N LYS A 116 4.15 14.74 -0.02
CA LYS A 116 4.03 13.67 0.98
C LYS A 116 4.04 12.27 0.35
N VAL A 117 4.34 11.26 1.16
CA VAL A 117 4.32 9.83 0.81
C VAL A 117 3.57 9.05 1.88
N VAL A 118 2.66 8.17 1.44
CA VAL A 118 2.02 7.16 2.28
C VAL A 118 2.48 5.78 1.81
N ILE A 119 3.21 5.07 2.67
CA ILE A 119 3.69 3.71 2.39
C ILE A 119 2.59 2.71 2.76
N SER A 120 2.20 1.86 1.81
CA SER A 120 1.13 0.86 1.99
C SER A 120 1.57 -0.43 2.71
N ALA A 121 2.64 -0.35 3.49
CA ALA A 121 3.26 -1.46 4.22
C ALA A 121 3.98 -0.96 5.49
N PRO A 122 4.30 -1.86 6.45
CA PRO A 122 5.21 -1.53 7.55
C PRO A 122 6.55 -1.03 7.03
N ALA A 123 7.07 0.07 7.60
CA ALA A 123 8.20 0.81 7.02
C ALA A 123 9.29 1.22 8.04
N GLY A 124 9.37 0.53 9.18
CA GLY A 124 10.29 0.86 10.27
C GLY A 124 9.62 1.64 11.39
N ASN A 125 10.43 2.20 12.28
CA ASN A 125 10.01 2.92 13.49
C ASN A 125 10.47 4.39 13.52
N ASP A 126 11.11 4.86 12.46
CA ASP A 126 11.66 6.22 12.30
C ASP A 126 10.69 7.19 11.58
N LEU A 127 9.44 6.75 11.37
CA LEU A 127 8.34 7.50 10.78
C LEU A 127 7.00 7.15 11.46
N PRO A 128 5.97 8.01 11.37
CA PRO A 128 4.65 7.73 11.92
C PRO A 128 4.00 6.51 11.24
N THR A 129 3.54 5.56 12.05
CA THR A 129 2.69 4.45 11.59
C THR A 129 1.26 4.70 12.02
N VAL A 130 0.36 4.81 11.04
CA VAL A 130 -1.02 5.24 11.26
C VAL A 130 -2.01 4.17 10.85
N VAL A 131 -2.93 3.87 11.77
CA VAL A 131 -4.19 3.15 11.50
C VAL A 131 -5.32 4.16 11.64
N PHE A 132 -5.98 4.44 10.52
CA PHE A 132 -7.09 5.38 10.49
C PHE A 132 -8.25 4.88 11.36
N GLY A 133 -8.81 5.77 12.19
CA GLY A 133 -9.82 5.44 13.19
C GLY A 133 -9.25 5.02 14.55
N VAL A 134 -7.93 4.81 14.66
CA VAL A 134 -7.27 4.42 15.93
C VAL A 134 -6.35 5.53 16.42
N ASN A 135 -5.39 5.97 15.60
CA ASN A 135 -4.34 6.90 16.02
C ASN A 135 -4.05 8.02 15.02
N GLN A 136 -4.92 8.31 14.05
CA GLN A 136 -4.67 9.34 13.02
C GLN A 136 -4.39 10.74 13.59
N GLY A 137 -4.79 11.01 14.84
CA GLY A 137 -4.47 12.25 15.54
C GLY A 137 -2.98 12.49 15.83
N ILE A 138 -2.10 11.49 15.64
CA ILE A 138 -0.66 11.68 15.80
C ILE A 138 -0.01 12.42 14.62
N LEU A 139 -0.71 12.49 13.48
CA LEU A 139 -0.20 13.11 12.27
C LEU A 139 0.06 14.60 12.50
N LYS A 140 1.26 15.03 12.10
CA LYS A 140 1.68 16.42 12.15
C LYS A 140 1.73 17.00 10.73
N ALA A 141 1.63 18.32 10.63
CA ALA A 141 1.66 19.00 9.34
C ALA A 141 2.99 18.77 8.59
N ASP A 142 4.09 18.69 9.34
CA ASP A 142 5.46 18.48 8.87
C ASP A 142 5.81 17.02 8.58
N ASP A 143 4.91 16.07 8.86
CA ASP A 143 5.09 14.67 8.44
C ASP A 143 5.03 14.58 6.91
N THR A 144 6.16 14.24 6.30
CA THR A 144 6.30 14.06 4.85
C THR A 144 6.15 12.61 4.43
N ILE A 145 6.55 11.64 5.26
CA ILE A 145 6.51 10.22 4.94
C ILE A 145 5.88 9.49 6.12
N ILE A 146 4.81 8.73 5.86
CA ILE A 146 4.12 7.91 6.86
C ILE A 146 3.90 6.48 6.36
N SER A 147 3.63 5.55 7.28
CA SER A 147 3.19 4.19 6.96
C SER A 147 1.73 4.01 7.33
N ALA A 148 0.95 3.39 6.44
CA ALA A 148 -0.42 2.93 6.71
C ALA A 148 -0.45 1.54 7.40
N ALA A 149 0.67 1.12 7.99
CA ALA A 149 0.88 -0.17 8.62
C ALA A 149 0.65 -1.36 7.65
N SER A 150 0.26 -2.52 8.19
CA SER A 150 -0.13 -3.71 7.42
C SER A 150 -1.63 -3.95 7.47
N CYS A 151 -2.16 -4.78 6.57
CA CYS A 151 -3.55 -5.27 6.63
C CYS A 151 -3.88 -5.90 8.00
N THR A 152 -2.98 -6.72 8.55
CA THR A 152 -3.18 -7.36 9.86
C THR A 152 -3.16 -6.33 10.99
N THR A 153 -2.30 -5.31 10.94
CA THR A 153 -2.26 -4.24 11.94
C THR A 153 -3.57 -3.43 11.93
N ASN A 154 -4.08 -3.09 10.74
CA ASN A 154 -5.37 -2.38 10.61
C ASN A 154 -6.55 -3.20 11.15
N CYS A 155 -6.51 -4.53 11.03
CA CYS A 155 -7.50 -5.42 11.63
C CYS A 155 -7.36 -5.51 13.16
N LEU A 156 -6.13 -5.70 13.66
CA LEU A 156 -5.85 -5.90 15.08
C LEU A 156 -6.06 -4.64 15.92
N ALA A 157 -5.60 -3.49 15.44
CA ALA A 157 -5.52 -2.25 16.23
C ALA A 157 -6.84 -1.79 16.84
N PRO A 158 -7.97 -1.66 16.11
CA PRO A 158 -9.22 -1.21 16.73
C PRO A 158 -9.72 -2.19 17.80
N MET A 159 -9.56 -3.50 17.59
CA MET A 159 -9.93 -4.53 18.58
C MET A 159 -9.03 -4.45 19.82
N ALA A 160 -7.72 -4.40 19.63
CA ALA A 160 -6.75 -4.31 20.72
C ALA A 160 -6.93 -3.03 21.53
N LYS A 161 -7.21 -1.90 20.85
CA LYS A 161 -7.53 -0.63 21.49
C LYS A 161 -8.79 -0.75 22.35
N ALA A 162 -9.90 -1.24 21.78
CA ALA A 162 -11.15 -1.37 22.52
C ALA A 162 -11.00 -2.29 23.75
N LEU A 163 -10.28 -3.41 23.61
CA LEU A 163 -9.99 -4.30 24.73
C LEU A 163 -9.15 -3.60 25.81
N ASN A 164 -8.09 -2.90 25.43
CA ASN A 164 -7.22 -2.19 26.38
C ASN A 164 -7.93 -1.03 27.09
N ASP A 165 -8.77 -0.29 26.37
CA ASP A 165 -9.58 0.80 26.92
C ASP A 165 -10.61 0.26 27.94
N TYR A 166 -11.11 -0.97 27.75
CA TYR A 166 -12.02 -1.64 28.70
C TYR A 166 -11.28 -2.24 29.90
N ALA A 167 -10.20 -2.98 29.64
CA ALA A 167 -9.35 -3.59 30.66
C ALA A 167 -7.92 -3.72 30.14
N ALA A 168 -6.96 -3.19 30.91
CA ALA A 168 -5.56 -3.14 30.51
C ALA A 168 -5.01 -4.53 30.12
N ILE A 169 -4.56 -4.65 28.87
CA ILE A 169 -4.01 -5.90 28.34
C ILE A 169 -2.65 -6.14 28.99
N GLN A 170 -2.48 -7.31 29.63
CA GLN A 170 -1.21 -7.70 30.24
C GLN A 170 -0.24 -8.33 29.24
N SER A 171 -0.76 -9.22 28.39
CA SER A 171 -0.05 -9.83 27.26
C SER A 171 -1.06 -10.45 26.29
N GLY A 172 -0.63 -10.73 25.06
CA GLY A 172 -1.48 -11.36 24.06
C GLY A 172 -0.66 -12.06 22.98
N ILE A 173 -1.21 -13.16 22.45
CA ILE A 173 -0.66 -13.87 21.30
C ILE A 173 -1.69 -13.80 20.19
N MET A 174 -1.26 -13.35 19.01
CA MET A 174 -2.13 -13.21 17.84
C MET A 174 -1.78 -14.30 16.82
N THR A 175 -2.82 -14.93 16.26
CA THR A 175 -2.71 -15.71 15.03
C THR A 175 -3.69 -15.16 14.02
N THR A 176 -3.18 -14.84 12.83
CA THR A 176 -4.01 -14.47 11.68
C THR A 176 -4.10 -15.66 10.75
N VAL A 177 -5.31 -16.16 10.50
CA VAL A 177 -5.57 -17.09 9.39
C VAL A 177 -5.70 -16.22 8.14
N HIS A 178 -4.60 -16.10 7.40
CA HIS A 178 -4.45 -15.11 6.34
C HIS A 178 -4.55 -15.76 4.96
N ALA A 179 -5.20 -15.09 4.00
CA ALA A 179 -5.18 -15.51 2.61
C ALA A 179 -3.75 -15.52 2.06
N TYR A 180 -3.45 -16.40 1.09
CA TYR A 180 -2.15 -16.34 0.43
C TYR A 180 -2.01 -15.03 -0.37
N THR A 181 -0.77 -14.58 -0.55
CA THR A 181 -0.47 -13.30 -1.25
C THR A 181 0.51 -13.51 -2.39
N GLY A 182 0.75 -12.47 -3.19
CA GLY A 182 1.68 -12.52 -4.32
C GLY A 182 3.15 -12.75 -3.96
N ASP A 183 3.53 -12.68 -2.67
CA ASP A 183 4.87 -13.05 -2.19
C ASP A 183 4.96 -14.55 -1.87
N GLN A 184 3.94 -15.36 -2.15
CA GLN A 184 4.04 -16.83 -2.14
C GLN A 184 4.14 -17.37 -3.55
N MET A 185 4.83 -18.50 -3.70
CA MET A 185 4.95 -19.16 -4.99
C MET A 185 3.63 -19.84 -5.38
N ILE A 186 3.26 -19.79 -6.65
CA ILE A 186 2.08 -20.52 -7.15
C ILE A 186 2.26 -22.04 -7.07
N LEU A 187 3.49 -22.51 -7.30
CA LEU A 187 3.95 -23.88 -7.18
C LEU A 187 5.24 -23.89 -6.37
N ASP A 188 5.63 -25.04 -5.81
CA ASP A 188 6.88 -25.17 -5.06
C ASP A 188 8.08 -24.70 -5.89
N GLY A 189 8.87 -23.75 -5.39
CA GLY A 189 10.02 -23.20 -6.11
C GLY A 189 10.87 -22.20 -5.31
N PRO A 190 12.02 -21.78 -5.85
CA PRO A 190 12.93 -20.86 -5.15
C PRO A 190 12.26 -19.51 -4.85
N HIS A 191 12.23 -19.13 -3.57
CA HIS A 191 11.66 -17.85 -3.14
C HIS A 191 12.75 -16.77 -3.10
N ARG A 192 12.50 -15.59 -3.69
CA ARG A 192 13.47 -14.50 -3.83
C ARG A 192 14.13 -14.04 -2.52
N LYS A 193 13.42 -14.15 -1.40
CA LYS A 193 13.92 -13.76 -0.06
C LYS A 193 14.48 -14.94 0.76
N GLY A 194 14.60 -16.13 0.17
CA GLY A 194 15.06 -17.34 0.87
C GLY A 194 14.07 -17.95 1.88
N ASP A 195 12.85 -17.40 1.99
CA ASP A 195 11.80 -17.95 2.86
C ASP A 195 11.34 -19.34 2.37
N LEU A 196 11.78 -20.39 3.08
CA LEU A 196 11.51 -21.80 2.76
C LEU A 196 10.02 -22.17 2.81
N ARG A 197 9.20 -21.40 3.51
CA ARG A 197 7.76 -21.66 3.65
C ARG A 197 6.97 -20.92 2.57
N ARG A 198 7.29 -19.66 2.26
CA ARG A 198 6.71 -18.95 1.10
C ARG A 198 7.13 -19.56 -0.24
N ALA A 199 8.22 -20.32 -0.26
CA ALA A 199 8.66 -21.15 -1.38
C ALA A 199 7.68 -22.28 -1.76
N ARG A 200 6.72 -22.63 -0.89
CA ARG A 200 5.74 -23.68 -1.14
C ARG A 200 4.51 -23.16 -1.90
N ALA A 201 3.81 -24.03 -2.59
CA ALA A 201 2.60 -23.75 -3.35
C ALA A 201 1.52 -23.11 -2.45
N GLY A 202 1.28 -21.81 -2.66
CA GLY A 202 0.49 -20.97 -1.75
C GLY A 202 -0.99 -21.32 -1.68
N ALA A 203 -1.56 -21.90 -2.74
CA ALA A 203 -2.98 -22.26 -2.81
C ALA A 203 -3.27 -23.71 -2.36
N ALA A 204 -2.25 -24.47 -1.91
CA ALA A 204 -2.38 -25.89 -1.59
C ALA A 204 -1.89 -26.27 -0.17
N ASN A 205 -1.49 -25.27 0.64
CA ASN A 205 -0.88 -25.52 1.94
C ASN A 205 -1.38 -24.55 3.01
N ILE A 206 -1.41 -25.01 4.26
CA ILE A 206 -1.32 -24.11 5.42
C ILE A 206 0.16 -23.77 5.59
N VAL A 207 0.51 -22.50 5.44
CA VAL A 207 1.91 -22.03 5.44
C VAL A 207 2.17 -21.14 6.65
N PRO A 208 2.73 -21.65 7.76
CA PRO A 208 2.99 -20.83 8.92
C PRO A 208 4.08 -19.79 8.62
N ASN A 209 3.82 -18.50 8.83
CA ASN A 209 4.76 -17.45 8.50
C ASN A 209 4.84 -16.39 9.60
N SER A 210 5.94 -15.63 9.62
CA SER A 210 6.09 -14.52 10.54
C SER A 210 5.26 -13.31 10.08
N THR A 211 4.84 -12.51 11.05
CA THR A 211 4.24 -11.20 10.80
C THR A 211 4.71 -10.22 11.88
N GLY A 212 4.97 -8.98 11.48
CA GLY A 212 5.34 -7.91 12.40
C GLY A 212 4.13 -7.23 13.05
N ALA A 213 2.89 -7.59 12.69
CA ALA A 213 1.71 -6.80 13.04
C ALA A 213 1.49 -6.64 14.56
N ALA A 214 1.61 -7.71 15.33
CA ALA A 214 1.48 -7.66 16.78
C ALA A 214 2.67 -6.93 17.42
N LYS A 215 3.92 -7.18 16.96
CA LYS A 215 5.12 -6.49 17.45
C LYS A 215 5.11 -4.98 17.15
N ALA A 216 4.52 -4.60 16.02
CA ALA A 216 4.40 -3.20 15.60
C ALA A 216 3.18 -2.50 16.21
N ILE A 217 2.37 -3.19 17.03
CA ILE A 217 1.16 -2.59 17.60
C ILE A 217 1.50 -1.41 18.51
N GLY A 218 2.66 -1.44 19.19
CA GLY A 218 3.17 -0.34 20.00
C GLY A 218 3.43 0.95 19.22
N LEU A 219 3.62 0.87 17.89
CA LEU A 219 3.74 2.07 17.04
C LEU A 219 2.38 2.74 16.81
N VAL A 220 1.28 1.99 16.97
CA VAL A 220 -0.09 2.45 16.75
C VAL A 220 -0.79 2.78 18.07
N ILE A 221 -0.60 1.93 19.07
CA ILE A 221 -1.16 2.02 20.42
C ILE A 221 0.01 1.92 21.40
N PRO A 222 0.64 3.05 21.79
CA PRO A 222 1.84 3.06 22.61
C PRO A 222 1.72 2.33 23.95
N GLU A 223 0.51 2.28 24.52
CA GLU A 223 0.20 1.57 25.77
C GLU A 223 0.36 0.05 25.62
N LEU A 224 0.34 -0.47 24.39
CA LEU A 224 0.49 -1.89 24.06
C LEU A 224 1.87 -2.21 23.47
N ASN A 225 2.87 -1.35 23.69
CA ASN A 225 4.23 -1.60 23.22
C ASN A 225 4.88 -2.76 23.99
N GLY A 226 5.22 -3.84 23.27
CA GLY A 226 5.80 -5.07 23.81
C GLY A 226 6.15 -6.10 22.74
#